data_AF-A0A672NPF7-F1
#
_entry.id   AF-A0A672NPF7-F1
#
_cell.length_a   1.000
_cell.length_b   1.000
_cell.length_c   1.000
_cell.angle_alpha   90.00
_cell.angle_beta   90.00
_cell.angle_gamma   90.00
#
_symmetry.space_group_name_H-M   'P 1'
#
loop_
_entity.id
_entity.type
_entity.pdbx_description
1 polymer ?
#
loop_
_entity_poly.entity_id
_entity_poly.type
_entity_poly.pdbx_seq_one_letter_code
_entity_poly.pdbx_strand_id
1 'polypeptide(L)'
;MEVFYPLPAQEENDMTTKMAAPMSNLYIYIIFTVFIGYSGKLHIKPLFTVYTGPYYRLSRKLKAPKDSSDPKELYLNHMVYSGDTKWLPIGNQADVFADAKIGPELDIVMHCVKGIGKDHAKFSPVATASYRLLPEITILQTIEGEQAERLKRCFSPGVIEIQNVNARKVAKVVDSRLDACSREVLRHDDLKNLVKLGRVWDYFIFSVESTGILPPDVLVTEAINVLISKCQKFLTELDTAEMD
;
A
#
# COMPACT_ATOMS: atom_id res chain seq x y z
N MET A 1 -25.26 13.71 8.64
CA MET A 1 -25.60 14.22 7.30
C MET A 1 -24.48 15.18 6.93
N GLU A 2 -23.40 14.65 6.37
CA GLU A 2 -22.36 15.47 5.73
C GLU A 2 -22.34 15.08 4.27
N VAL A 3 -22.68 16.04 3.44
CA VAL A 3 -22.82 15.93 2.00
C VAL A 3 -21.43 16.19 1.41
N PHE A 4 -20.79 15.17 0.86
CA PHE A 4 -19.56 15.34 0.08
C PHE A 4 -19.95 15.61 -1.38
N TYR A 5 -19.59 16.79 -1.87
CA TYR A 5 -19.63 17.11 -3.30
C TYR A 5 -18.44 16.44 -4.02
N PRO A 6 -18.63 15.85 -5.20
CA PRO A 6 -17.54 15.34 -6.01
C PRO A 6 -16.82 16.50 -6.71
N LEU A 7 -15.50 16.61 -6.54
CA LEU A 7 -14.67 17.44 -7.40
C LEU A 7 -14.37 16.69 -8.72
N PRO A 8 -14.34 17.37 -9.87
CA PRO A 8 -14.25 16.74 -11.19
C PRO A 8 -12.84 16.20 -11.46
N ALA A 9 -12.78 15.06 -12.14
CA ALA A 9 -11.55 14.44 -12.62
C ALA A 9 -10.83 15.38 -13.60
N GLN A 10 -9.57 15.70 -13.32
CA GLN A 10 -8.64 16.18 -14.33
C GLN A 10 -7.96 14.98 -14.98
N GLU A 11 -8.14 14.84 -16.29
CA GLU A 11 -7.35 13.97 -17.14
C GLU A 11 -5.90 14.46 -17.17
N GLU A 12 -4.97 13.65 -16.68
CA GLU A 12 -3.55 13.86 -16.93
C GLU A 12 -2.95 12.58 -17.53
N ASN A 13 -2.55 12.70 -18.80
CA ASN A 13 -1.86 11.71 -19.59
C ASN A 13 -0.47 11.47 -19.00
N ASP A 14 -0.32 10.45 -18.17
CA ASP A 14 1.00 9.93 -17.80
C ASP A 14 1.14 8.47 -18.25
N MET A 15 2.01 8.24 -19.24
CA MET A 15 2.35 6.91 -19.78
C MET A 15 3.27 6.13 -18.83
N THR A 16 2.97 6.12 -17.54
CA THR A 16 3.44 5.05 -16.65
C THR A 16 2.48 3.89 -16.82
N THR A 17 2.93 2.83 -17.48
CA THR A 17 2.19 1.58 -17.59
C THR A 17 1.96 1.03 -16.18
N LYS A 18 0.87 1.44 -15.54
CA LYS A 18 0.32 0.80 -14.35
C LYS A 18 -0.11 -0.59 -14.82
N MET A 19 0.80 -1.55 -14.73
CA MET A 19 0.42 -2.96 -14.79
C MET A 19 -0.38 -3.24 -13.53
N ALA A 20 -1.69 -2.98 -13.60
CA ALA A 20 -2.67 -3.65 -12.77
C ALA A 20 -2.69 -5.12 -13.19
N ALA A 21 -1.65 -5.86 -12.80
CA ALA A 21 -1.69 -7.31 -12.86
C ALA A 21 -2.89 -7.76 -12.02
N PRO A 22 -3.77 -8.63 -12.52
CA PRO A 22 -4.89 -9.15 -11.76
C PRO A 22 -4.34 -10.11 -10.70
N MET A 23 -3.87 -9.52 -9.59
CA MET A 23 -3.49 -10.17 -8.35
C MET A 23 -4.77 -10.73 -7.72
N SER A 24 -5.19 -11.90 -8.19
CA SER A 24 -5.97 -12.86 -7.39
C SER A 24 -5.06 -13.25 -6.23
N ASN A 25 -5.33 -12.78 -5.02
CA ASN A 25 -6.04 -13.41 -3.90
C ASN A 25 -5.84 -12.42 -2.73
N LEU A 26 -6.44 -12.46 -1.54
CA LEU A 26 -7.66 -13.03 -0.97
C LEU A 26 -7.52 -12.68 0.54
N TYR A 27 -8.02 -11.53 0.96
CA TYR A 27 -7.74 -10.90 2.26
C TYR A 27 -9.01 -10.61 3.05
N ILE A 28 -8.88 -10.66 4.36
CA ILE A 28 -10.00 -10.46 5.29
C ILE A 28 -10.12 -8.97 5.58
N TYR A 29 -11.24 -8.36 5.21
CA TYR A 29 -11.55 -6.98 5.60
C TYR A 29 -12.94 -6.88 6.18
N ILE A 30 -13.06 -5.89 7.07
CA ILE A 30 -14.27 -5.53 7.80
C ILE A 30 -15.30 -4.97 6.81
N ILE A 31 -16.45 -5.62 6.66
CA ILE A 31 -17.62 -5.03 6.03
C ILE A 31 -18.37 -4.26 7.11
N PHE A 32 -18.42 -2.93 6.94
CA PHE A 32 -19.32 -2.07 7.69
C PHE A 32 -20.74 -2.28 7.18
N THR A 33 -21.55 -3.02 7.92
CA THR A 33 -23.00 -2.99 7.75
C THR A 33 -23.56 -2.10 8.85
N VAL A 34 -23.74 -0.81 8.54
CA VAL A 34 -24.50 0.09 9.42
C VAL A 34 -25.97 -0.30 9.25
N PHE A 35 -26.52 -1.03 10.22
CA PHE A 35 -27.96 -1.25 10.29
C PHE A 35 -28.64 0.04 10.77
N ILE A 36 -28.91 0.97 9.86
CA ILE A 36 -30.04 1.91 10.05
C ILE A 36 -31.28 1.09 9.68
N GLY A 37 -32.06 0.73 10.69
CA GLY A 37 -33.02 -0.37 10.64
C GLY A 37 -33.80 -0.53 9.35
N TYR A 38 -33.49 -1.58 8.59
CA TYR A 38 -34.39 -2.26 7.68
C TYR A 38 -34.06 -3.76 7.67
N SER A 39 -35.10 -4.57 7.90
CA SER A 39 -35.07 -6.02 7.96
C SER A 39 -34.80 -6.63 6.58
N GLY A 40 -33.54 -6.98 6.31
CA GLY A 40 -33.15 -7.80 5.16
C GLY A 40 -31.94 -8.66 5.51
N LYS A 41 -32.15 -9.96 5.75
CA LYS A 41 -31.07 -10.92 6.05
C LYS A 41 -30.36 -11.30 4.74
N LEU A 42 -29.22 -10.68 4.45
CA LEU A 42 -28.27 -11.20 3.47
C LEU A 42 -27.38 -12.26 4.15
N HIS A 43 -27.51 -13.52 3.77
CA HIS A 43 -26.82 -14.64 4.40
C HIS A 43 -25.37 -14.77 3.88
N ILE A 44 -24.48 -13.91 4.36
CA ILE A 44 -23.03 -14.03 4.14
C ILE A 44 -22.43 -14.63 5.42
N LYS A 45 -21.77 -15.78 5.35
CA LYS A 45 -21.08 -16.38 6.51
C LYS A 45 -19.84 -15.54 6.86
N PRO A 46 -19.80 -14.86 8.02
CA PRO A 46 -18.65 -14.06 8.43
C PRO A 46 -17.49 -14.96 8.88
N LEU A 47 -16.24 -14.53 8.65
CA LEU A 47 -15.05 -15.22 9.14
C LEU A 47 -14.81 -14.94 10.64
N PHE A 48 -15.12 -13.70 11.05
CA PHE A 48 -15.21 -13.27 12.45
C PHE A 48 -16.09 -12.01 12.53
N THR A 49 -16.64 -11.77 13.72
CA THR A 49 -17.45 -10.57 14.01
C THR A 49 -16.68 -9.68 14.96
N VAL A 50 -16.78 -8.39 14.73
CA VAL A 50 -16.13 -7.37 15.52
C VAL A 50 -17.18 -6.39 15.96
N TYR A 51 -17.07 -5.91 17.19
CA TYR A 51 -18.11 -5.16 17.85
C TYR A 51 -17.52 -3.96 18.57
N THR A 52 -18.07 -2.79 18.31
CA THR A 52 -17.82 -1.62 19.15
C THR A 52 -18.80 -1.73 20.31
N GLY A 53 -18.30 -2.19 21.46
CA GLY A 53 -19.16 -2.58 22.57
C GLY A 53 -20.03 -1.46 23.17
N PRO A 54 -20.97 -1.82 24.07
CA PRO A 54 -21.89 -0.90 24.75
C PRO A 54 -21.20 -0.02 25.83
N TYR A 55 -19.91 0.23 25.67
CA TYR A 55 -19.07 0.94 26.63
C TYR A 55 -18.63 2.31 26.12
N TYR A 56 -18.92 2.64 24.86
CA TYR A 56 -18.56 3.93 24.27
C TYR A 56 -19.66 4.96 24.48
N ARG A 57 -19.88 5.30 25.76
CA ARG A 57 -20.72 6.43 26.16
C ARG A 57 -19.91 7.71 26.24
N LEU A 58 -20.23 8.67 25.38
CA LEU A 58 -19.82 10.04 25.58
C LEU A 58 -20.43 10.55 26.90
N SER A 59 -19.58 10.93 27.84
CA SER A 59 -20.02 11.47 29.14
C SER A 59 -19.14 12.63 29.58
N ARG A 60 -19.73 13.57 30.33
CA ARG A 60 -18.99 14.73 30.85
C ARG A 60 -18.15 14.33 32.06
N LYS A 61 -16.90 14.80 32.13
CA LYS A 61 -16.02 14.56 33.28
C LYS A 61 -16.54 15.31 34.52
N LEU A 62 -16.64 14.58 35.64
CA LEU A 62 -17.09 15.13 36.94
C LEU A 62 -16.18 16.24 37.48
N LYS A 63 -14.89 16.22 37.12
CA LYS A 63 -13.87 17.20 37.53
C LYS A 63 -13.31 17.98 36.33
N ALA A 64 -14.19 18.41 35.43
CA ALA A 64 -13.78 19.26 34.31
C ALA A 64 -13.39 20.67 34.81
N PRO A 65 -12.28 21.27 34.34
CA PRO A 65 -11.96 22.66 34.63
C PRO A 65 -13.08 23.59 34.14
N LYS A 66 -13.45 24.60 34.94
CA LYS A 66 -14.56 25.52 34.60
C LYS A 66 -14.25 26.41 33.40
N ASP A 67 -12.97 26.68 33.14
CA ASP A 67 -12.50 27.60 32.11
C ASP A 67 -11.94 26.88 30.87
N SER A 68 -12.01 25.54 30.83
CA SER A 68 -11.52 24.77 29.70
C SER A 68 -12.59 24.63 28.61
N SER A 69 -12.19 24.87 27.37
CA SER A 69 -12.99 24.61 26.17
C SER A 69 -12.55 23.33 25.43
N ASP A 70 -11.48 22.67 25.87
CA ASP A 70 -10.95 21.48 25.20
C ASP A 70 -11.89 20.27 25.43
N PRO A 71 -12.46 19.67 24.37
CA PRO A 71 -13.27 18.47 24.47
C PRO A 71 -12.57 17.32 25.21
N LYS A 72 -11.24 17.22 25.15
CA LYS A 72 -10.46 16.22 25.89
C LYS A 72 -10.53 16.39 27.40
N GLU A 73 -10.63 17.62 27.88
CA GLU A 73 -10.72 17.94 29.31
C GLU A 73 -12.16 17.92 29.82
N LEU A 74 -13.11 18.15 28.91
CA LEU A 74 -14.54 18.22 29.22
C LEU A 74 -15.24 16.85 29.18
N TYR A 75 -14.83 15.97 28.25
CA TYR A 75 -15.58 14.75 27.93
C TYR A 75 -14.72 13.48 27.97
N LEU A 76 -15.29 12.42 28.54
CA LEU A 76 -14.80 11.04 28.43
C LEU A 76 -15.31 10.44 27.11
N ASN A 77 -14.47 9.65 26.45
CA ASN A 77 -14.82 8.88 25.24
C ASN A 77 -15.34 9.76 24.07
N HIS A 78 -14.87 11.01 23.97
CA HIS A 78 -15.22 11.93 22.87
C HIS A 78 -14.49 11.63 21.56
N MET A 79 -13.45 10.79 21.60
CA MET A 79 -12.76 10.25 20.43
C MET A 79 -12.91 8.74 20.45
N VAL A 80 -13.37 8.17 19.33
CA VAL A 80 -13.47 6.72 19.11
C VAL A 80 -12.34 6.35 18.15
N TYR A 81 -11.52 5.40 18.54
CA TYR A 81 -10.38 4.90 17.79
C TYR A 81 -10.58 3.45 17.36
N SER A 82 -9.78 2.97 16.41
CA SER A 82 -9.77 1.56 16.02
C SER A 82 -9.43 0.63 17.18
N GLY A 83 -8.66 1.08 18.18
CA GLY A 83 -8.33 0.29 19.39
C GLY A 83 -9.52 -0.01 20.31
N ASP A 84 -10.64 0.70 20.14
CA ASP A 84 -11.86 0.51 20.94
C ASP A 84 -12.76 -0.61 20.44
N THR A 85 -12.38 -1.13 19.28
CA THR A 85 -13.07 -2.17 18.58
C THR A 85 -12.74 -3.52 19.23
N LYS A 86 -13.75 -4.21 19.77
CA LYS A 86 -13.57 -5.49 20.46
C LYS A 86 -13.92 -6.66 19.55
N TRP A 87 -13.05 -7.66 19.50
CA TRP A 87 -13.34 -8.90 18.79
C TRP A 87 -14.39 -9.73 19.54
N LEU A 88 -15.42 -10.19 18.84
CA LEU A 88 -16.41 -11.13 19.38
C LEU A 88 -16.26 -12.50 18.70
N PRO A 89 -15.91 -13.56 19.44
CA PRO A 89 -15.82 -14.90 18.88
C PRO A 89 -17.20 -15.44 18.48
N ILE A 90 -17.28 -16.26 17.42
CA ILE A 90 -18.52 -16.91 16.95
C ILE A 90 -18.35 -18.43 16.95
N GLY A 91 -19.33 -19.18 17.48
CA GLY A 91 -19.34 -20.66 17.48
C GLY A 91 -18.37 -21.27 18.50
N ASN A 92 -17.63 -22.32 18.12
CA ASN A 92 -16.59 -22.95 18.97
C ASN A 92 -15.36 -22.05 19.25
N GLN A 93 -15.39 -20.78 18.82
CA GLN A 93 -14.40 -19.77 19.21
C GLN A 93 -14.70 -19.18 20.60
N ALA A 94 -15.87 -19.49 21.20
CA ALA A 94 -16.49 -18.72 22.28
C ALA A 94 -16.38 -19.30 23.71
N ASP A 95 -15.57 -20.35 23.96
CA ASP A 95 -15.46 -20.95 25.32
C ASP A 95 -14.84 -20.02 26.41
N VAL A 96 -14.70 -18.71 26.17
CA VAL A 96 -13.96 -17.82 27.08
C VAL A 96 -14.68 -16.52 27.49
N PHE A 97 -15.66 -15.94 26.78
CA PHE A 97 -16.21 -14.63 27.20
C PHE A 97 -17.70 -14.39 26.91
N ALA A 98 -18.40 -13.88 27.93
CA ALA A 98 -19.86 -13.76 28.05
C ALA A 98 -20.43 -12.37 27.69
N ASP A 99 -21.70 -12.40 27.27
CA ASP A 99 -22.78 -11.38 27.28
C ASP A 99 -22.45 -9.91 27.00
N ALA A 100 -22.89 -9.41 25.84
CA ALA A 100 -23.02 -7.98 25.56
C ALA A 100 -24.49 -7.53 25.64
N LYS A 101 -24.80 -6.55 26.50
CA LYS A 101 -26.10 -5.87 26.58
C LYS A 101 -26.11 -4.63 25.68
N ILE A 102 -27.11 -4.50 24.82
CA ILE A 102 -27.30 -3.39 23.88
C ILE A 102 -27.97 -2.20 24.60
N GLY A 103 -27.37 -1.01 24.49
CA GLY A 103 -27.88 0.25 25.07
C GLY A 103 -27.86 1.39 24.04
N PRO A 104 -28.36 2.60 24.38
CA PRO A 104 -28.53 3.75 23.48
C PRO A 104 -27.22 4.49 23.15
N GLU A 105 -26.16 3.74 22.86
CA GLU A 105 -24.79 4.18 22.53
C GLU A 105 -24.44 3.78 21.09
N LEU A 106 -23.25 4.15 20.59
CA LEU A 106 -22.80 3.76 19.25
C LEU A 106 -22.62 2.24 19.18
N ASP A 107 -23.68 1.56 18.78
CA ASP A 107 -23.79 0.10 18.75
C ASP A 107 -23.61 -0.40 17.31
N ILE A 108 -22.38 -0.78 16.94
CA ILE A 108 -22.05 -1.26 15.60
C ILE A 108 -21.49 -2.68 15.70
N VAL A 109 -22.17 -3.59 15.00
CA VAL A 109 -21.68 -4.93 14.71
C VAL A 109 -21.09 -4.94 13.29
N MET A 110 -19.84 -5.39 13.17
CA MET A 110 -19.12 -5.46 11.91
C MET A 110 -18.78 -6.90 11.56
N HIS A 111 -19.04 -7.29 10.32
CA HIS A 111 -18.76 -8.64 9.84
C HIS A 111 -17.54 -8.62 8.94
N CYS A 112 -16.51 -9.38 9.29
CA CYS A 112 -15.29 -9.45 8.50
C CYS A 112 -15.35 -10.64 7.57
N VAL A 113 -15.15 -10.40 6.28
CA VAL A 113 -15.21 -11.43 5.24
C VAL A 113 -13.92 -11.44 4.43
N LYS A 114 -13.64 -12.58 3.82
CA LYS A 114 -12.55 -12.73 2.88
C LYS A 114 -12.99 -12.19 1.51
N GLY A 115 -12.19 -11.33 0.88
CA GLY A 115 -12.42 -10.77 -0.45
C GLY A 115 -11.11 -10.53 -1.20
N ILE A 116 -11.18 -10.19 -2.49
CA ILE A 116 -9.97 -9.89 -3.28
C ILE A 116 -9.89 -8.40 -3.62
N GLY A 117 -8.67 -7.87 -3.78
CA GLY A 117 -8.47 -6.46 -4.15
C GLY A 117 -9.14 -6.06 -5.47
N LYS A 118 -9.37 -7.03 -6.37
CA LYS A 118 -10.14 -6.84 -7.61
C LYS A 118 -11.61 -6.49 -7.34
N ASP A 119 -12.22 -7.04 -6.29
CA ASP A 119 -13.62 -6.77 -5.95
C ASP A 119 -13.77 -5.39 -5.32
N HIS A 120 -12.82 -5.02 -4.46
CA HIS A 120 -12.77 -3.69 -3.86
C HIS A 120 -11.37 -3.39 -3.34
N ALA A 121 -10.92 -2.14 -3.51
CA ALA A 121 -9.61 -1.67 -3.03
C ALA A 121 -9.38 -1.85 -1.51
N LYS A 122 -10.45 -2.04 -0.72
CA LYS A 122 -10.33 -2.26 0.73
C LYS A 122 -9.69 -3.61 1.00
N PHE A 123 -9.82 -4.58 0.10
CA PHE A 123 -9.20 -5.90 0.23
C PHE A 123 -7.75 -5.93 -0.31
N SER A 124 -7.17 -4.79 -0.70
CA SER A 124 -5.76 -4.74 -1.08
C SER A 124 -4.88 -4.96 0.15
N PRO A 125 -3.96 -5.94 0.14
CA PRO A 125 -3.06 -6.21 1.28
C PRO A 125 -1.86 -5.27 1.32
N VAL A 126 -1.64 -4.52 0.24
CA VAL A 126 -0.50 -3.64 0.05
C VAL A 126 -0.97 -2.19 0.03
N ALA A 127 -0.18 -1.32 0.65
CA ALA A 127 -0.31 0.12 0.49
C ALA A 127 0.13 0.51 -0.92
N THR A 128 1.32 0.06 -1.32
CA THR A 128 1.80 0.14 -2.70
C THR A 128 2.66 -1.09 -3.03
N ALA A 129 2.50 -1.60 -4.23
CA ALA A 129 3.38 -2.60 -4.81
C ALA A 129 3.76 -2.13 -6.20
N SER A 130 5.04 -1.89 -6.41
CA SER A 130 5.57 -1.37 -7.67
C SER A 130 6.94 -1.96 -7.95
N TYR A 131 7.37 -1.80 -9.19
CA TYR A 131 8.73 -2.13 -9.58
C TYR A 131 9.29 -1.04 -10.49
N ARG A 132 10.61 -0.99 -10.57
CA ARG A 132 11.32 -0.25 -11.61
C ARG A 132 12.49 -1.09 -12.12
N LEU A 133 12.93 -0.81 -13.34
CA LEU A 133 14.13 -1.43 -13.89
C LEU A 133 15.38 -0.76 -13.28
N LEU A 134 16.48 -1.51 -13.20
CA LEU A 134 17.78 -0.95 -12.81
C LEU A 134 18.21 0.10 -13.84
N PRO A 135 18.46 1.35 -13.42
CA PRO A 135 19.02 2.37 -14.30
C PRO A 135 20.41 1.95 -14.77
N GLU A 136 20.69 2.17 -16.05
CA GLU A 136 21.99 1.94 -16.64
C GLU A 136 22.56 3.28 -17.11
N ILE A 137 23.69 3.69 -16.56
CA ILE A 137 24.35 4.96 -16.90
C ILE A 137 25.70 4.60 -17.49
N THR A 138 25.87 4.86 -18.78
CA THR A 138 27.14 4.63 -19.49
C THR A 138 27.79 5.95 -19.84
N ILE A 139 29.00 6.18 -19.33
CA ILE A 139 29.83 7.32 -19.70
C ILE A 139 30.61 6.94 -20.97
N LEU A 140 30.33 7.64 -22.08
CA LEU A 140 30.90 7.34 -23.40
C LEU A 140 32.33 7.86 -23.57
N GLN A 141 32.67 8.94 -22.88
CA GLN A 141 33.99 9.58 -22.92
C GLN A 141 34.39 10.04 -21.52
N THR A 142 35.69 10.12 -21.24
CA THR A 142 36.18 10.58 -19.93
C THR A 142 35.74 12.02 -19.66
N ILE A 143 34.99 12.21 -18.57
CA ILE A 143 34.52 13.52 -18.10
C ILE A 143 35.39 13.95 -16.92
N GLU A 144 36.12 15.07 -17.09
CA GLU A 144 37.11 15.54 -16.12
C GLU A 144 36.80 16.95 -15.58
N GLY A 145 37.39 17.30 -14.44
CA GLY A 145 37.41 18.68 -13.93
C GLY A 145 36.04 19.22 -13.55
N GLU A 146 35.71 20.43 -14.03
CA GLU A 146 34.43 21.08 -13.73
C GLU A 146 33.23 20.33 -14.33
N GLN A 147 33.41 19.69 -15.49
CA GLN A 147 32.36 18.89 -16.11
C GLN A 147 32.00 17.67 -15.25
N ALA A 148 32.98 17.07 -14.56
CA ALA A 148 32.74 15.97 -13.64
C ALA A 148 31.93 16.42 -12.41
N GLU A 149 32.23 17.59 -11.86
CA GLU A 149 31.49 18.19 -10.76
C GLU A 149 30.06 18.58 -11.18
N ARG A 150 29.87 19.05 -12.42
CA ARG A 150 28.55 19.34 -12.99
C ARG A 150 27.74 18.07 -13.20
N LEU A 151 28.35 17.05 -13.80
CA LEU A 151 27.75 15.74 -14.01
C LEU A 151 27.25 15.16 -12.68
N LYS A 152 28.07 15.22 -11.63
CA LYS A 152 27.68 14.75 -10.30
C LYS A 152 26.41 15.44 -9.77
N ARG A 153 26.20 16.72 -10.06
CA ARG A 153 24.99 17.47 -9.64
C ARG A 153 23.74 17.10 -10.44
N CYS A 154 23.89 16.55 -11.64
CA CYS A 154 22.76 16.14 -12.47
C CYS A 154 22.08 14.83 -11.99
N PHE A 155 22.77 14.05 -11.14
CA PHE A 155 22.28 12.78 -10.62
C PHE A 155 22.00 12.82 -9.12
N SER A 156 21.25 11.83 -8.63
CA SER A 156 21.04 11.65 -7.20
C SER A 156 22.37 11.49 -6.44
N PRO A 157 22.45 11.93 -5.17
CA PRO A 157 23.62 11.71 -4.34
C PRO A 157 24.00 10.22 -4.28
N GLY A 158 25.29 9.91 -4.44
CA GLY A 158 25.82 8.54 -4.41
C GLY A 158 25.82 7.81 -5.76
N VAL A 159 25.17 8.35 -6.79
CA VAL A 159 25.18 7.74 -8.14
C VAL A 159 26.53 7.93 -8.83
N ILE A 160 27.03 9.17 -8.82
CA ILE A 160 28.31 9.56 -9.42
C ILE A 160 29.27 10.00 -8.32
N GLU A 161 30.47 9.45 -8.34
CA GLU A 161 31.60 9.92 -7.54
C GLU A 161 32.72 10.46 -8.42
N ILE A 162 33.56 11.29 -7.81
CA ILE A 162 34.71 11.89 -8.47
C ILE A 162 35.95 11.24 -7.90
N GLN A 163 36.72 10.60 -8.76
CA GLN A 163 37.96 9.93 -8.41
C GLN A 163 39.14 10.74 -8.91
N ASN A 164 40.21 10.82 -8.11
CA ASN A 164 41.44 11.46 -8.53
C ASN A 164 42.34 10.43 -9.21
N VAL A 165 42.41 10.47 -10.55
CA VAL A 165 43.26 9.61 -11.37
C VAL A 165 44.32 10.49 -12.02
N ASN A 166 45.61 10.21 -11.82
CA ASN A 166 46.72 10.97 -12.39
C ASN A 166 46.65 12.50 -12.13
N ALA A 167 46.32 12.88 -10.90
CA ALA A 167 46.08 14.27 -10.47
C ALA A 167 44.90 14.98 -11.19
N ARG A 168 44.02 14.22 -11.85
CA ARG A 168 42.80 14.74 -12.48
C ARG A 168 41.55 14.18 -11.81
N LYS A 169 40.54 15.04 -11.65
CA LYS A 169 39.22 14.67 -11.14
C LYS A 169 38.40 14.05 -12.27
N VAL A 170 38.10 12.75 -12.20
CA VAL A 170 37.33 12.00 -13.21
C VAL A 170 36.02 11.51 -12.60
N ALA A 171 34.90 11.69 -13.32
CA ALA A 171 33.61 11.15 -12.88
C ALA A 171 33.51 9.64 -13.14
N LYS A 172 33.00 8.90 -12.15
CA LYS A 172 32.71 7.47 -12.26
C LYS A 172 31.32 7.16 -11.71
N VAL A 173 30.60 6.29 -12.41
CA VAL A 173 29.33 5.72 -11.91
C VAL A 173 29.65 4.69 -10.83
N VAL A 174 29.10 4.89 -9.62
CA VAL A 174 29.34 4.00 -8.47
C VAL A 174 28.12 3.13 -8.22
N ASP A 175 26.94 3.74 -8.07
CA ASP A 175 25.71 3.00 -7.85
C ASP A 175 24.56 3.60 -8.66
N SER A 176 24.26 3.00 -9.81
CA SER A 176 23.14 3.41 -10.66
C SER A 176 21.78 3.08 -10.05
N ARG A 177 21.71 2.22 -9.02
CA ARG A 177 20.45 1.85 -8.35
C ARG A 177 19.82 3.06 -7.67
N LEU A 178 20.63 3.98 -7.14
CA LEU A 178 20.16 5.18 -6.42
C LEU A 178 19.61 6.27 -7.35
N ASP A 179 19.79 6.10 -8.67
CA ASP A 179 19.33 7.10 -9.62
C ASP A 179 17.79 7.14 -9.72
N ALA A 180 17.27 8.36 -9.72
CA ALA A 180 15.84 8.65 -9.89
C ALA A 180 15.46 8.82 -11.38
N CYS A 181 16.41 8.67 -12.30
CA CYS A 181 16.20 8.84 -13.74
C CYS A 181 15.66 10.22 -14.12
N SER A 182 16.15 11.29 -13.47
CA SER A 182 15.70 12.68 -13.70
C SER A 182 15.94 13.18 -15.12
N ARG A 183 16.94 12.59 -15.82
CA ARG A 183 17.42 13.02 -17.15
C ARG A 183 17.96 14.45 -17.19
N GLU A 184 18.31 15.04 -16.05
CA GLU A 184 18.83 16.41 -15.96
C GLU A 184 20.10 16.60 -16.82
N VAL A 185 20.93 15.57 -16.92
CA VAL A 185 22.15 15.57 -17.74
C VAL A 185 21.88 15.91 -19.22
N LEU A 186 20.69 15.62 -19.74
CA LEU A 186 20.32 15.88 -21.13
C LEU A 186 20.03 17.37 -21.41
N ARG A 187 19.88 18.19 -20.37
CA ARG A 187 19.68 19.64 -20.50
C ARG A 187 21.00 20.38 -20.72
N HIS A 188 22.13 19.74 -20.44
CA HIS A 188 23.46 20.30 -20.58
C HIS A 188 24.06 19.90 -21.93
N ASP A 189 24.25 20.87 -22.84
CA ASP A 189 24.77 20.62 -24.19
C ASP A 189 26.17 20.01 -24.20
N ASP A 190 26.99 20.32 -23.19
CA ASP A 190 28.34 19.79 -22.99
C ASP A 190 28.35 18.34 -22.49
N LEU A 191 27.27 17.86 -21.86
CA LEU A 191 27.20 16.52 -21.24
C LEU A 191 26.28 15.55 -21.98
N LYS A 192 25.26 16.03 -22.70
CA LYS A 192 24.21 15.20 -23.31
C LYS A 192 24.74 14.11 -24.25
N ASN A 193 25.84 14.39 -24.95
CA ASN A 193 26.46 13.46 -25.90
C ASN A 193 27.54 12.58 -25.27
N LEU A 194 27.91 12.83 -24.01
CA LEU A 194 28.95 12.10 -23.28
C LEU A 194 28.37 10.99 -22.42
N VAL A 195 27.04 10.97 -22.23
CA VAL A 195 26.37 10.01 -21.35
C VAL A 195 25.20 9.37 -22.09
N LYS A 196 25.13 8.04 -22.00
CA LYS A 196 23.99 7.25 -22.45
C LYS A 196 23.21 6.76 -21.23
N LEU A 197 21.92 7.10 -21.20
CA LEU A 197 20.98 6.63 -20.19
C LEU A 197 20.19 5.45 -20.76
N GLY A 198 20.16 4.35 -20.02
CA GLY A 198 19.49 3.10 -20.37
C GLY A 198 18.86 2.46 -19.15
N ARG A 199 18.36 1.23 -19.34
CA ARG A 199 17.81 0.37 -18.30
C ARG A 199 18.15 -1.07 -18.62
N VAL A 200 18.45 -1.84 -17.59
CA VAL A 200 18.67 -3.29 -17.71
C VAL A 200 17.30 -3.98 -17.71
N TRP A 201 16.91 -4.57 -18.84
CA TRP A 201 15.55 -5.06 -19.09
C TRP A 201 15.14 -6.28 -18.26
N ASP A 202 16.11 -7.08 -17.85
CA ASP A 202 15.95 -8.30 -17.07
C ASP A 202 16.19 -8.08 -15.56
N TYR A 203 16.47 -6.84 -15.14
CA TYR A 203 16.73 -6.51 -13.74
C TYR A 203 15.61 -5.65 -13.14
N PHE A 204 14.78 -6.28 -12.31
CA PHE A 204 13.65 -5.65 -11.65
C PHE A 204 13.94 -5.34 -10.17
N ILE A 205 13.66 -4.10 -9.76
CA ILE A 205 13.74 -3.64 -8.38
C ILE A 205 12.31 -3.49 -7.87
N PHE A 206 11.85 -4.45 -7.08
CA PHE A 206 10.54 -4.42 -6.46
C PHE A 206 10.54 -3.60 -5.16
N SER A 207 9.45 -2.88 -4.92
CA SER A 207 9.12 -2.23 -3.66
C SER A 207 7.70 -2.63 -3.27
N VAL A 208 7.56 -3.34 -2.14
CA VAL A 208 6.29 -3.87 -1.65
C VAL A 208 6.08 -3.41 -0.22
N GLU A 209 5.04 -2.61 -0.01
CA GLU A 209 4.66 -2.08 1.29
C GLU A 209 3.35 -2.72 1.73
N SER A 210 3.37 -3.42 2.86
CA SER A 210 2.19 -4.05 3.45
C SER A 210 1.32 -3.02 4.18
N THR A 211 0.00 -3.23 4.22
CA THR A 211 -0.92 -2.49 5.10
C THR A 211 -0.85 -2.92 6.57
N GLY A 212 -0.05 -3.95 6.88
CA GLY A 212 0.16 -4.47 8.23
C GLY A 212 -0.59 -5.77 8.56
N ILE A 213 -1.35 -6.32 7.61
CA ILE A 213 -2.10 -7.58 7.81
C ILE A 213 -1.15 -8.79 7.79
N LEU A 214 -0.22 -8.81 6.83
CA LEU A 214 0.82 -9.84 6.68
C LEU A 214 2.16 -9.17 6.35
N PRO A 215 3.29 -9.78 6.69
CA PRO A 215 4.59 -9.23 6.33
C PRO A 215 4.82 -9.33 4.80
N PRO A 216 5.59 -8.39 4.19
CA PRO A 216 5.73 -8.31 2.73
C PRO A 216 6.34 -9.54 2.05
N ASP A 217 7.23 -10.25 2.72
CA ASP A 217 7.84 -11.50 2.25
C ASP A 217 6.82 -12.61 2.02
N VAL A 218 5.87 -12.75 2.95
CA VAL A 218 4.74 -13.67 2.80
C VAL A 218 3.83 -13.23 1.67
N LEU A 219 3.55 -11.92 1.52
CA LEU A 219 2.70 -11.40 0.43
C LEU A 219 3.25 -11.75 -0.96
N VAL A 220 4.56 -11.61 -1.16
CA VAL A 220 5.19 -11.95 -2.45
C VAL A 220 5.13 -13.46 -2.71
N THR A 221 5.38 -14.27 -1.68
CA THR A 221 5.28 -15.74 -1.78
C THR A 221 3.87 -16.18 -2.15
N GLU A 222 2.85 -15.63 -1.48
CA GLU A 222 1.45 -15.91 -1.78
C GLU A 222 1.10 -15.49 -3.22
N ALA A 223 1.53 -14.31 -3.67
CA ALA A 223 1.28 -13.86 -5.04
C ALA A 223 1.84 -14.83 -6.10
N ILE A 224 3.04 -15.37 -5.89
CA ILE A 224 3.64 -16.38 -6.77
C ILE A 224 2.82 -17.67 -6.75
N ASN A 225 2.43 -18.15 -5.57
CA ASN A 225 1.60 -19.35 -5.43
C ASN A 225 0.27 -19.22 -6.17
N VAL A 226 -0.33 -18.02 -6.21
CA VAL A 226 -1.57 -17.83 -6.98
C VAL A 226 -1.34 -17.92 -8.47
N LEU A 227 -0.24 -17.35 -8.97
CA LEU A 227 0.10 -17.47 -10.38
C LEU A 227 0.28 -18.94 -10.77
N ILE A 228 0.98 -19.72 -9.94
CA ILE A 228 1.15 -21.17 -10.11
C ILE A 228 -0.22 -21.87 -10.13
N SER A 229 -1.07 -21.58 -9.13
CA SER A 229 -2.40 -22.19 -9.00
C SER A 229 -3.29 -21.90 -10.21
N LYS A 230 -3.19 -20.69 -10.80
CA LYS A 230 -3.90 -20.34 -12.03
C LYS A 230 -3.47 -21.19 -13.22
N CYS A 231 -2.16 -21.36 -13.41
CA CYS A 231 -1.64 -22.21 -14.47
C CYS A 231 -2.08 -23.68 -14.29
N GLN A 232 -1.96 -24.20 -13.06
CA GLN A 232 -2.40 -25.56 -12.73
C GLN A 232 -3.89 -25.77 -13.01
N LYS A 233 -4.73 -24.79 -12.68
CA LYS A 233 -6.17 -24.86 -12.96
C LYS A 233 -6.46 -25.07 -14.45
N PHE A 234 -5.81 -24.29 -15.32
CA PHE A 234 -6.00 -24.44 -16.77
C PHE A 234 -5.47 -25.78 -17.31
N LEU A 235 -4.37 -26.30 -16.75
CA LEU A 235 -3.88 -27.63 -17.12
C LEU A 235 -4.90 -28.72 -16.78
N THR A 236 -5.47 -28.68 -15.57
CA THR A 236 -6.51 -29.64 -15.17
C THR A 236 -7.77 -29.54 -16.02
N GLU A 237 -8.18 -28.34 -16.42
CA GLU A 237 -9.31 -28.14 -17.32
C GLU A 237 -9.05 -28.72 -18.72
N LEU A 238 -7.82 -28.61 -19.23
CA LEU A 238 -7.41 -29.24 -20.49
C LEU A 238 -7.41 -30.76 -20.40
N ASP A 239 -6.81 -31.33 -19.35
CA ASP A 239 -6.76 -32.78 -19.14
C ASP A 239 -8.18 -33.38 -19.06
N THR A 240 -9.11 -32.67 -18.41
CA THR A 240 -10.51 -33.10 -18.31
C THR A 240 -11.20 -33.08 -19.67
N ALA A 241 -10.93 -32.07 -20.50
CA ALA A 241 -11.53 -31.95 -21.83
C ALA A 241 -11.00 -32.99 -22.84
N GLU A 242 -9.79 -33.52 -22.64
CA GLU A 242 -9.26 -34.62 -23.47
C GLU A 242 -9.83 -36.00 -23.10
N MET A 243 -10.45 -36.12 -21.92
CA MET A 243 -11.08 -37.37 -21.44
C MET A 243 -12.54 -37.52 -21.88
N ASP A 244 -13.19 -36.44 -22.35
CA ASP A 244 -14.56 -36.40 -22.88
C ASP A 244 -14.58 -36.56 -24.42
#